data_AF-A0A1Y4M0K3-F1
#
_entry.id   AF-A0A1Y4M0K3-F1
#
_cell.length_a   1.000
_cell.length_b   1.000
_cell.length_c   1.000
_cell.angle_alpha   90.00
_cell.angle_beta   90.00
_cell.angle_gamma   90.00
#
_symmetry.space_group_name_H-M   'P 1'
#
loop_
_entity.id
_entity.type
_entity.pdbx_description
1 polymer ?
#
loop_
_entity_poly.entity_id
_entity_poly.type
_entity_poly.pdbx_seq_one_letter_code
_entity_poly.pdbx_strand_id
1 'polypeptide(L)'
;MSMWTYVNGNILINTYSHTETEQNIQTFLNSLPKTSGSERPCEYHVSILDGYNVSGYKDGKTFEYQTQYSVSIVGTLRDTTVENLKKELMTILSEINKKFHIEMCCIYSYDTTMINSVRFDKKYIDRYIVCTENNYGKESVKELEFRYGDC
;
A
#
# COMPACT_ATOMS: atom_id res chain seq x y z
N MET A 1 22.77 -1.28 -20.19
CA MET A 1 21.32 -1.00 -20.16
C MET A 1 20.96 -0.54 -18.77
N SER A 2 20.15 0.51 -18.61
CA SER A 2 19.64 0.91 -17.29
C SER A 2 18.61 -0.11 -16.81
N MET A 3 18.68 -0.44 -15.53
CA MET A 3 17.72 -1.33 -14.88
C MET A 3 16.50 -0.52 -14.48
N TRP A 4 15.30 -1.02 -14.79
CA TRP A 4 14.07 -0.39 -14.32
C TRP A 4 13.25 -1.39 -13.50
N THR A 5 12.64 -0.86 -12.44
CA THR A 5 11.65 -1.55 -11.64
C THR A 5 10.35 -0.75 -11.69
N TYR A 6 9.26 -1.46 -11.97
CA TYR A 6 7.91 -0.92 -12.01
C TYR A 6 7.18 -1.36 -10.75
N VAL A 7 6.29 -0.51 -10.26
CA VAL A 7 5.34 -0.87 -9.20
C VAL A 7 3.97 -0.32 -9.53
N ASN A 8 2.96 -1.14 -9.31
CA ASN A 8 1.57 -0.76 -9.41
C ASN A 8 0.78 -1.52 -8.34
N GLY A 9 -0.08 -0.83 -7.62
CA GLY A 9 -0.91 -1.48 -6.63
C GLY A 9 -1.97 -0.58 -6.05
N ASN A 10 -2.86 -1.21 -5.28
CA ASN A 10 -3.89 -0.55 -4.52
C ASN A 10 -3.89 -1.02 -3.06
N ILE A 11 -4.10 -0.07 -2.16
CA ILE A 11 -4.22 -0.28 -0.73
C ILE A 11 -5.55 0.29 -0.29
N LEU A 12 -6.42 -0.54 0.27
CA LEU A 12 -7.64 -0.10 0.92
C LEU A 12 -7.31 0.21 2.38
N ILE A 13 -7.49 1.48 2.78
CA ILE A 13 -7.26 1.91 4.16
C ILE A 13 -8.59 2.30 4.80
N ASN A 14 -8.69 2.08 6.10
CA ASN A 14 -9.77 2.56 6.95
C ASN A 14 -9.19 3.49 8.01
N THR A 15 -9.71 4.71 8.06
CA THR A 15 -9.29 5.74 9.03
C THR A 15 -9.96 5.58 10.38
N TYR A 16 -11.05 4.81 10.45
CA TYR A 16 -11.99 4.75 11.57
C TYR A 16 -12.47 6.14 12.06
N SER A 17 -12.29 7.18 11.25
CA SER A 17 -12.63 8.55 11.57
C SER A 17 -13.24 9.24 10.36
N HIS A 18 -14.45 9.78 10.55
CA HIS A 18 -15.16 10.58 9.56
C HIS A 18 -14.58 12.00 9.38
N THR A 19 -13.58 12.38 10.19
CA THR A 19 -12.92 13.69 10.10
C THR A 19 -11.67 13.67 9.24
N GLU A 20 -11.15 12.48 8.91
CA GLU A 20 -10.03 12.37 8.00
C GLU A 20 -10.49 12.71 6.59
N THR A 21 -9.70 13.53 5.89
CA THR A 21 -10.01 13.97 4.53
C THR A 21 -8.99 13.38 3.56
N GLU A 22 -9.37 13.30 2.28
CA GLU A 22 -8.46 12.88 1.22
C GLU A 22 -7.14 13.69 1.24
N GLN A 23 -7.23 15.00 1.49
CA GLN A 23 -6.06 15.88 1.57
C GLN A 23 -5.16 15.57 2.77
N ASN A 24 -5.72 15.24 3.93
CA ASN A 24 -4.93 14.84 5.10
C ASN A 24 -4.19 13.53 4.86
N ILE A 25 -4.87 12.56 4.23
CA ILE A 25 -4.29 11.27 3.86
C ILE A 25 -3.19 11.48 2.83
N GLN A 26 -3.44 12.25 1.76
CA GLN A 26 -2.44 12.56 0.74
C GLN A 26 -1.22 13.26 1.34
N THR A 27 -1.42 14.20 2.26
CA THR A 27 -0.33 14.88 2.97
C THR A 27 0.51 13.90 3.78
N PHE A 28 -0.13 12.96 4.47
CA PHE A 28 0.57 11.89 5.18
C PHE A 28 1.36 11.00 4.23
N LEU A 29 0.77 10.53 3.13
CA LEU A 29 1.45 9.69 2.15
C LEU A 29 2.67 10.40 1.53
N ASN A 30 2.57 11.69 1.27
CA ASN A 30 3.68 12.51 0.77
C ASN A 30 4.81 12.70 1.80
N SER A 31 4.54 12.47 3.09
CA SER A 31 5.53 12.52 4.16
C SER A 31 6.27 11.20 4.40
N LEU A 32 5.80 10.10 3.79
CA LEU A 32 6.42 8.78 3.91
C LEU A 32 7.84 8.78 3.31
N PRO A 33 8.69 7.83 3.74
CA PRO A 33 9.99 7.62 3.11
C PRO A 33 9.83 7.44 1.59
N LYS A 34 10.68 8.16 0.84
CA LYS A 34 10.68 8.09 -0.62
C LYS A 34 11.33 6.79 -1.07
N THR A 35 10.75 6.14 -2.09
CA THR A 35 11.38 4.99 -2.72
C THR A 35 12.64 5.42 -3.48
N SER A 36 13.59 4.51 -3.61
CA SER A 36 14.79 4.74 -4.41
C SER A 36 14.47 4.74 -5.90
N GLY A 37 15.24 5.53 -6.65
CA GLY A 37 15.16 5.63 -8.09
C GLY A 37 15.80 6.93 -8.55
N SER A 38 16.58 6.88 -9.63
CA SER A 38 17.33 8.06 -10.10
C SER A 38 16.46 9.12 -10.79
N GLU A 39 15.24 8.76 -11.22
CA GLU A 39 14.32 9.65 -11.93
C GLU A 39 13.26 10.27 -11.01
N ARG A 40 12.45 9.44 -10.34
CA ARG A 40 11.40 9.87 -9.40
C ARG A 40 11.05 8.75 -8.42
N PRO A 41 10.58 9.08 -7.20
CA PRO A 41 9.99 8.09 -6.29
C PRO A 41 8.59 7.67 -6.78
N CYS A 42 8.01 6.67 -6.10
CA CYS A 42 6.61 6.30 -6.30
C CYS A 42 5.66 7.45 -5.97
N GLU A 43 4.57 7.50 -6.72
CA GLU A 43 3.46 8.42 -6.53
C GLU A 43 2.31 7.70 -5.84
N TYR A 44 1.61 8.42 -4.98
CA TYR A 44 0.42 7.96 -4.30
C TYR A 44 -0.77 8.80 -4.72
N HIS A 45 -1.88 8.14 -5.01
CA HIS A 45 -3.15 8.78 -5.34
C HIS A 45 -4.23 8.26 -4.40
N VAL A 46 -4.85 9.17 -3.64
CA VAL A 46 -5.97 8.83 -2.76
C VAL A 46 -7.28 9.01 -3.52
N SER A 47 -8.24 8.12 -3.29
CA SER A 47 -9.59 8.24 -3.82
C SER A 47 -10.58 7.81 -2.76
N ILE A 48 -11.58 8.65 -2.52
CA ILE A 48 -12.72 8.30 -1.68
C ILE A 48 -13.61 7.28 -2.41
N LEU A 49 -14.18 6.33 -1.66
CA LEU A 49 -15.13 5.37 -2.20
C LEU A 49 -16.54 5.98 -2.27
N ASP A 50 -17.31 5.53 -3.26
CA ASP A 50 -18.72 5.92 -3.35
C ASP A 50 -19.55 5.29 -2.21
N GLY A 51 -20.57 6.01 -1.77
CA GLY A 51 -21.42 5.61 -0.65
C GLY A 51 -20.78 5.76 0.74
N TYR A 52 -21.29 4.97 1.69
CA TYR A 52 -20.86 4.95 3.09
C TYR A 52 -20.58 3.52 3.54
N ASN A 53 -19.60 3.36 4.42
CA ASN A 53 -19.29 2.08 5.07
C ASN A 53 -19.67 2.08 6.56
N VAL A 54 -20.04 3.24 7.11
CA VAL A 54 -20.51 3.40 8.49
C VAL A 54 -21.88 4.07 8.49
N SER A 55 -22.83 3.47 9.19
CA SER A 55 -24.17 4.05 9.40
C SER A 55 -24.61 3.85 10.84
N GLY A 56 -25.43 4.76 11.35
CA GLY A 56 -26.02 4.60 12.68
C GLY A 56 -27.19 5.53 12.94
N TYR A 57 -27.73 5.43 14.16
CA TYR A 57 -28.83 6.24 14.62
C TYR A 57 -28.48 6.89 15.95
N LYS A 58 -28.62 8.21 16.02
CA LYS A 58 -28.34 8.99 17.23
C LYS A 58 -29.31 10.16 17.31
N ASP A 59 -29.89 10.37 18.50
CA ASP A 59 -30.76 11.52 18.80
C ASP A 59 -31.91 11.72 17.79
N GLY A 60 -32.58 10.63 17.39
CA GLY A 60 -33.69 10.73 16.45
C GLY A 60 -33.30 10.73 14.98
N LYS A 61 -32.00 10.78 14.65
CA LYS A 61 -31.48 10.97 13.28
C LYS A 61 -30.57 9.83 12.85
N THR A 62 -30.68 9.45 11.58
CA THR A 62 -29.69 8.59 10.94
C THR A 62 -28.46 9.41 10.53
N PHE A 63 -27.30 8.77 10.56
CA PHE A 63 -26.07 9.32 10.00
C PHE A 63 -25.35 8.25 9.21
N GLU A 64 -24.59 8.69 8.20
CA GLU A 64 -23.85 7.87 7.26
C GLU A 64 -22.49 8.53 7.02
N TYR A 65 -21.41 7.77 7.14
CA TYR A 65 -20.05 8.25 6.94
C TYR A 65 -19.24 7.27 6.08
N GLN A 66 -18.30 7.83 5.33
CA GLN A 66 -17.25 7.08 4.66
C GLN A 66 -15.96 7.20 5.47
N THR A 67 -15.35 6.08 5.84
CA THR A 67 -14.06 6.02 6.53
C THR A 67 -13.01 5.24 5.74
N GLN A 68 -13.39 4.67 4.60
CA GLN A 68 -12.47 3.93 3.73
C GLN A 68 -12.02 4.78 2.54
N TYR A 69 -10.74 4.63 2.22
CA TYR A 69 -10.09 5.27 1.09
C TYR A 69 -9.27 4.25 0.33
N SER A 70 -9.30 4.37 -0.99
CA SER A 70 -8.41 3.63 -1.89
C SER A 70 -7.16 4.45 -2.13
N VAL A 71 -5.99 3.84 -1.93
CA VAL A 71 -4.69 4.45 -2.18
C VAL A 71 -4.00 3.67 -3.29
N SER A 72 -3.85 4.30 -4.45
CA SER A 72 -3.08 3.74 -5.55
C SER A 72 -1.61 4.13 -5.41
N ILE A 73 -0.72 3.16 -5.59
CA ILE A 73 0.74 3.38 -5.67
C ILE A 73 1.20 3.05 -7.08
N VAL A 74 1.93 3.99 -7.69
CA VAL A 74 2.48 3.83 -9.05
C VAL A 74 3.92 4.32 -9.08
N GLY A 75 4.82 3.55 -9.69
CA GLY A 75 6.22 3.91 -9.79
C GLY A 75 6.91 3.36 -11.02
N THR A 76 7.84 4.16 -11.55
CA THR A 76 8.74 3.78 -12.64
C THR A 76 10.15 4.17 -12.20
N LEU A 77 10.83 3.22 -11.56
CA LEU A 77 12.05 3.47 -10.79
C LEU A 77 13.27 3.00 -11.57
N ARG A 78 14.13 3.93 -11.95
CA ARG A 78 15.39 3.65 -12.63
C ARG A 78 16.50 3.39 -11.61
N ASP A 79 17.37 2.43 -11.92
CA ASP A 79 18.53 2.03 -11.12
C ASP A 79 18.18 1.45 -9.73
N THR A 80 16.95 0.97 -9.56
CA THR A 80 16.46 0.28 -8.35
C THR A 80 16.12 -1.17 -8.66
N THR A 81 16.46 -2.09 -7.73
CA THR A 81 16.12 -3.52 -7.83
C THR A 81 14.78 -3.81 -7.16
N VAL A 82 14.12 -4.90 -7.58
CA VAL A 82 12.91 -5.41 -6.91
C VAL A 82 13.17 -5.74 -5.43
N GLU A 83 14.35 -6.23 -5.08
CA GLU A 83 14.71 -6.54 -3.69
C GLU A 83 14.85 -5.29 -2.82
N ASN A 84 15.43 -4.21 -3.34
CA ASN A 84 15.52 -2.94 -2.63
C ASN A 84 14.13 -2.34 -2.47
N LEU A 85 13.34 -2.31 -3.56
CA LEU A 85 11.98 -1.81 -3.53
C LEU A 85 11.10 -2.62 -2.56
N LYS A 86 11.25 -3.94 -2.47
CA LYS A 86 10.55 -4.77 -1.48
C LYS A 86 10.76 -4.27 -0.05
N LYS A 87 12.01 -3.92 0.31
CA LYS A 87 12.33 -3.40 1.65
C LYS A 87 11.67 -2.05 1.90
N GLU A 88 11.74 -1.16 0.91
CA GLU A 88 11.11 0.16 0.99
C GLU A 88 9.59 0.05 1.10
N LEU A 89 8.95 -0.81 0.30
CA LEU A 89 7.51 -1.07 0.36
C LEU A 89 7.09 -1.67 1.70
N MET A 90 7.87 -2.56 2.31
CA MET A 90 7.60 -3.04 3.67
C MET A 90 7.63 -1.90 4.70
N THR A 91 8.59 -0.98 4.60
CA THR A 91 8.64 0.20 5.48
C THR A 91 7.44 1.11 5.25
N ILE A 92 7.11 1.41 3.99
CA ILE A 92 5.95 2.23 3.61
C ILE A 92 4.65 1.63 4.14
N LEU A 93 4.41 0.33 3.90
CA LEU A 93 3.22 -0.38 4.37
C LEU A 93 3.14 -0.41 5.90
N SER A 94 4.27 -0.57 6.59
CA SER A 94 4.34 -0.48 8.04
C SER A 94 3.92 0.90 8.55
N GLU A 95 4.47 1.98 7.99
CA GLU A 95 4.11 3.35 8.37
C GLU A 95 2.64 3.67 8.09
N ILE A 96 2.10 3.21 6.96
CA ILE A 96 0.65 3.33 6.69
C ILE A 96 -0.14 2.58 7.75
N ASN A 97 0.23 1.33 8.08
CA ASN A 97 -0.48 0.50 9.04
C ASN A 97 -0.42 1.03 10.48
N LYS A 98 0.56 1.87 10.82
CA LYS A 98 0.63 2.58 12.11
C LYS A 98 -0.43 3.66 12.24
N LYS A 99 -0.77 4.33 11.13
CA LYS A 99 -1.72 5.46 11.14
C LYS A 99 -3.13 5.05 10.73
N PHE A 100 -3.26 4.16 9.76
CA PHE A 100 -4.52 3.73 9.18
C PHE A 100 -4.59 2.21 9.15
N HIS A 101 -5.76 1.66 9.38
CA HIS A 101 -5.93 0.22 9.28
C HIS A 101 -5.96 -0.16 7.80
N ILE A 102 -4.97 -0.92 7.34
CA ILE A 102 -4.99 -1.45 5.98
C ILE A 102 -5.99 -2.60 5.95
N GLU A 103 -7.10 -2.49 5.22
CA GLU A 103 -8.07 -3.58 5.10
C GLU A 103 -7.67 -4.57 3.99
N MET A 104 -7.16 -4.03 2.87
CA MET A 104 -6.69 -4.80 1.72
C MET A 104 -5.43 -4.17 1.16
N CYS A 105 -4.55 -5.01 0.63
CA CYS A 105 -3.34 -4.58 -0.06
C CYS A 105 -3.08 -5.54 -1.20
N CYS A 106 -2.90 -5.01 -2.40
CA CYS A 106 -2.45 -5.72 -3.59
C CYS A 106 -1.45 -4.82 -4.31
N ILE A 107 -0.16 -5.10 -4.14
CA ILE A 107 0.92 -4.37 -4.79
C ILE A 107 1.76 -5.36 -5.57
N TYR A 108 1.99 -5.06 -6.84
CA TYR A 108 2.86 -5.84 -7.69
C TYR A 108 4.01 -4.99 -8.20
N SER A 109 5.22 -5.50 -8.03
CA SER A 109 6.44 -4.88 -8.53
C SER A 109 7.27 -5.87 -9.32
N TYR A 110 7.88 -5.41 -10.40
CA TYR A 110 8.66 -6.25 -11.32
C TYR A 110 9.74 -5.45 -12.01
N ASP A 111 10.83 -6.10 -12.40
CA ASP A 111 11.86 -5.48 -13.24
C ASP A 111 11.50 -5.51 -14.73
N THR A 112 12.27 -4.82 -15.58
CA THR A 112 12.09 -4.83 -17.04
C THR A 112 12.03 -6.20 -17.67
N THR A 113 12.61 -7.21 -17.03
CA THR A 113 12.65 -8.58 -17.55
C THR A 113 11.46 -9.41 -17.08
N MET A 114 10.67 -8.91 -16.13
CA MET A 114 9.61 -9.63 -15.39
C MET A 114 10.10 -10.88 -14.65
N ILE A 115 11.40 -11.07 -14.61
CA ILE A 115 12.07 -12.22 -14.01
C ILE A 115 12.02 -12.11 -12.50
N ASN A 116 12.34 -10.92 -12.00
CA ASN A 116 12.25 -10.62 -10.59
C ASN A 116 10.93 -9.92 -10.37
N SER A 117 10.11 -10.46 -9.49
CA SER A 117 8.87 -9.84 -9.09
C SER A 117 8.63 -10.00 -7.60
N VAL A 118 7.87 -9.08 -7.03
CA VAL A 118 7.32 -9.20 -5.69
C VAL A 118 5.85 -8.80 -5.69
N ARG A 119 5.03 -9.59 -5.02
CA ARG A 119 3.64 -9.27 -4.74
C ARG A 119 3.41 -9.18 -3.25
N PHE A 120 2.71 -8.12 -2.82
CA PHE A 120 2.18 -7.98 -1.48
C PHE A 120 0.67 -8.15 -1.54
N ASP A 121 0.17 -9.24 -0.97
CA ASP A 121 -1.25 -9.52 -0.83
C ASP A 121 -1.63 -9.60 0.64
N LYS A 122 -2.59 -8.77 1.09
CA LYS A 122 -3.16 -8.93 2.43
C LYS A 122 -4.29 -9.96 2.38
N LYS A 123 -4.08 -11.14 2.96
CA LYS A 123 -5.06 -12.25 2.96
C LYS A 123 -5.91 -12.32 4.24
N TYR A 124 -5.40 -11.79 5.36
CA TYR A 124 -6.07 -11.77 6.66
C TYR A 124 -5.81 -10.45 7.40
N ILE A 125 -6.58 -10.18 8.46
CA ILE A 125 -6.59 -8.91 9.22
C ILE A 125 -5.18 -8.43 9.60
N ASP A 126 -4.24 -9.32 9.89
CA ASP A 126 -2.87 -8.93 10.31
C ASP A 126 -1.76 -9.60 9.47
N ARG A 127 -2.08 -10.31 8.37
CA ARG A 127 -1.10 -11.09 7.61
C ARG A 127 -0.98 -10.67 6.16
N TYR A 128 0.25 -10.36 5.78
CA TYR A 128 0.67 -10.13 4.40
C TYR A 128 1.36 -11.37 3.88
N ILE A 129 0.99 -11.73 2.67
CA ILE A 129 1.70 -12.72 1.86
C ILE A 129 2.62 -11.93 0.94
N VAL A 130 3.92 -12.19 1.09
CA VAL A 130 4.93 -11.68 0.16
C VAL A 130 5.38 -12.83 -0.72
N CYS A 131 4.94 -12.82 -1.98
CA CYS A 131 5.41 -13.75 -3.00
C CYS A 131 6.56 -13.09 -3.76
N THR A 132 7.71 -13.75 -3.82
CA THR A 132 8.81 -13.34 -4.69
C THR A 132 9.11 -14.42 -5.71
N GLU A 133 9.21 -14.05 -6.97
CA GLU A 133 9.59 -14.93 -8.06
C GLU A 133 10.94 -14.51 -8.64
N ASN A 134 11.75 -15.49 -9.04
CA ASN A 134 13.01 -15.27 -9.73
C ASN A 134 13.23 -16.28 -10.87
N ASN A 135 14.26 -16.02 -11.68
CA ASN A 135 14.67 -16.79 -12.87
C ASN A 135 14.91 -18.30 -12.67
N TYR A 136 14.93 -18.78 -11.43
CA TYR A 136 15.19 -20.19 -11.12
C TYR A 136 13.91 -20.98 -10.85
N GLY A 137 12.72 -20.39 -11.10
CA GLY A 137 11.43 -21.01 -10.79
C GLY A 137 11.20 -21.19 -9.29
N LYS A 138 11.97 -20.49 -8.45
CA LYS A 138 11.82 -20.51 -7.00
C LYS A 138 10.86 -19.40 -6.61
N GLU A 139 9.59 -19.74 -6.48
CA GLU A 139 8.66 -18.95 -5.70
C GLU A 139 9.01 -19.11 -4.22
N SER A 140 9.29 -18.01 -3.53
CA SER A 140 9.31 -18.03 -2.06
C SER A 140 8.18 -17.18 -1.55
N VAL A 141 7.30 -17.84 -0.79
CA VAL A 141 6.19 -17.20 -0.08
C VAL A 141 6.64 -16.98 1.34
N LYS A 142 6.62 -15.72 1.78
CA LYS A 142 6.85 -15.35 3.18
C LYS A 142 5.59 -14.73 3.75
N GLU A 143 5.11 -15.28 4.85
CA GLU A 143 4.09 -14.61 5.66
C GLU A 143 4.78 -13.56 6.54
N LEU A 144 4.26 -12.33 6.50
CA LEU A 144 4.64 -11.25 7.40
C LEU A 144 3.42 -10.86 8.22
N GLU A 145 3.58 -10.78 9.53
CA GLU A 145 2.53 -10.28 10.43
C GLU A 145 2.80 -8.80 10.71
N PHE A 146 1.81 -7.95 10.43
CA PHE A 146 1.81 -6.53 10.78
C PHE A 146 0.48 -6.25 11.49
N ARG A 147 0.51 -6.01 12.81
CA ARG A 147 -0.72 -5.65 13.52
C ARG A 147 -0.93 -4.15 13.44
N TYR A 148 -2.20 -3.77 13.35
CA TYR A 148 -2.58 -2.37 13.39
C TYR A 148 -2.14 -1.75 14.73
N GLY A 149 -1.40 -0.63 14.66
CA GLY A 149 -0.91 0.08 15.84
C GLY A 149 0.35 -0.50 16.50
N ASP A 150 1.03 -1.48 15.89
CA ASP A 150 2.34 -1.93 16.39
C ASP A 150 3.40 -0.83 16.19
N CYS A 151 4.00 -0.40 17.31
CA CYS A 151 5.13 0.54 17.39
C CYS A 151 6.46 -0.22 17.52
#